data_AF-A0A1S4HDQ2-F1
#
_entry.id   AF-A0A1S4HDQ2-F1
#
_cell.length_a   1.000
_cell.length_b   1.000
_cell.length_c   1.000
_cell.angle_alpha   90.00
_cell.angle_beta   90.00
_cell.angle_gamma   90.00
#
_symmetry.space_group_name_H-M   'P 1'
#
loop_
_entity.id
_entity.type
_entity.pdbx_description
1 polymer ?
#
loop_
_entity_poly.entity_id
_entity_poly.type
_entity_poly.pdbx_seq_one_letter_code
_entity_poly.pdbx_strand_id
1 'polypeptide(L)'
;MNSSWRVVVFLGLVILCHSRRARACNGGYEMIVHSIENCAGEGQIVTIDPKSTVTLMEDCKVKSKATARTVGFKTAMMDVTITKNGLPVLKETVDICANLEEASGNKEAAEIITMFGVPDHCPVAASEIRTDESQTYSLEKYKQHLLVAQGRSIIDVLVKHDKGESCFKIDMEVTSPNLIG
;
A
#
# COMPACT_ATOMS: atom_id res chain seq x y z
N MET A 1 3.25 -42.89 39.05
CA MET A 1 2.83 -42.01 37.94
C MET A 1 3.78 -42.24 36.78
N ASN A 2 3.29 -42.86 35.70
CA ASN A 2 4.15 -43.37 34.63
C ASN A 2 4.92 -42.26 33.92
N SER A 3 6.17 -42.54 33.59
CA SER A 3 7.09 -41.64 32.86
C SER A 3 6.43 -40.98 31.64
N SER A 4 5.56 -41.72 30.95
CA SER A 4 4.77 -41.25 29.79
C SER A 4 3.91 -40.02 30.07
N TRP A 5 3.27 -39.90 31.24
CA TRP A 5 2.40 -38.75 31.57
C TRP A 5 3.20 -37.45 31.73
N ARG A 6 4.41 -37.54 32.29
CA ARG A 6 5.29 -36.37 32.45
C ARG A 6 5.74 -35.83 31.10
N VAL A 7 6.01 -36.71 30.13
CA VAL A 7 6.40 -36.35 28.77
C VAL A 7 5.26 -35.63 28.03
N VAL A 8 4.01 -36.13 28.15
CA VAL A 8 2.84 -35.51 27.51
C VAL A 8 2.53 -34.13 28.09
N VAL A 9 2.60 -33.96 29.42
CA VAL A 9 2.38 -32.65 30.06
C VAL A 9 3.46 -31.64 29.66
N PHE A 10 4.72 -32.08 29.58
CA PHE A 10 5.83 -31.23 29.14
C PHE A 10 5.68 -30.82 27.68
N LEU A 11 5.34 -31.75 26.77
CA LEU A 11 5.03 -31.45 25.37
C LEU A 11 3.82 -30.52 25.22
N GLY A 12 2.77 -30.74 26.01
CA GLY A 12 1.58 -29.88 26.04
C GLY A 12 1.90 -28.45 26.46
N LEU A 13 2.73 -28.25 27.49
CA LEU A 13 3.17 -26.93 27.93
C LEU A 13 4.09 -26.24 26.91
N VAL A 14 4.98 -26.98 26.25
CA VAL A 14 5.82 -26.45 25.17
C VAL A 14 4.95 -25.99 23.99
N ILE A 15 3.95 -26.76 23.57
CA ILE A 15 3.02 -26.36 22.51
C ILE A 15 2.18 -25.14 22.91
N LEU A 16 1.71 -25.07 24.16
CA LEU A 16 0.95 -23.92 24.68
C LEU A 16 1.78 -22.63 24.81
N CYS A 17 3.08 -22.74 25.09
CA CYS A 17 3.99 -21.59 25.12
C CYS A 17 4.35 -21.07 23.71
N HIS A 18 4.17 -21.86 22.64
CA HIS A 18 4.63 -21.49 21.30
C HIS A 18 3.58 -20.90 20.36
N SER A 19 2.28 -20.87 20.70
CA SER A 19 1.25 -20.42 19.73
C SER A 19 0.77 -18.97 19.87
N ARG A 20 1.29 -18.17 20.81
CA ARG A 20 0.83 -16.77 21.03
C ARG A 20 1.70 -15.65 20.43
N ARG A 21 2.49 -15.94 19.39
CA ARG A 21 3.00 -14.85 18.53
C ARG A 21 1.96 -14.62 17.43
N ALA A 22 1.07 -13.65 17.65
CA ALA A 22 0.15 -13.16 16.63
C ALA A 22 0.97 -12.84 15.37
N ARG A 23 0.81 -13.67 14.33
CA ARG A 23 1.55 -13.54 13.09
C ARG A 23 0.77 -12.54 12.24
N ALA A 24 1.24 -11.32 12.11
CA ALA A 24 0.76 -10.51 11.00
C ALA A 24 1.09 -11.18 9.66
N CYS A 25 0.56 -10.64 8.55
CA CYS A 25 0.64 -11.23 7.22
C CYS A 25 2.00 -11.89 6.94
N ASN A 26 2.01 -13.16 6.49
CA ASN A 26 3.21 -13.91 6.09
C ASN A 26 4.44 -13.85 7.03
N GLY A 27 4.25 -13.89 8.35
CA GLY A 27 5.38 -13.87 9.28
C GLY A 27 5.61 -12.53 9.97
N GLY A 28 4.59 -11.67 10.03
CA GLY A 28 4.62 -10.47 10.85
C GLY A 28 4.88 -9.18 10.10
N TYR A 29 4.73 -9.14 8.77
CA TYR A 29 5.00 -7.90 8.03
C TYR A 29 4.14 -6.74 8.54
N GLU A 30 4.76 -5.57 8.68
CA GLU A 30 4.10 -4.29 8.96
C GLU A 30 4.41 -3.32 7.82
N MET A 31 3.43 -2.50 7.46
CA MET A 31 3.61 -1.39 6.53
C MET A 31 3.42 -0.08 7.28
N ILE A 32 4.42 0.79 7.19
CA ILE A 32 4.47 2.08 7.87
C ILE A 32 4.53 3.15 6.78
N VAL A 33 3.62 4.14 6.85
CA VAL A 33 3.71 5.35 6.04
C VAL A 33 4.34 6.44 6.91
N HIS A 34 5.57 6.83 6.58
CA HIS A 34 6.30 7.87 7.31
C HIS A 34 5.85 9.27 6.89
N SER A 35 5.62 9.49 5.60
CA SER A 35 5.09 10.75 5.09
C SER A 35 4.43 10.62 3.72
N ILE A 36 3.48 11.53 3.47
CA ILE A 36 2.90 11.80 2.16
C ILE A 36 2.97 13.32 1.96
N GLU A 37 3.62 13.76 0.89
CA GLU A 37 3.82 15.18 0.57
C GLU A 37 3.23 15.51 -0.80
N ASN A 38 2.52 16.64 -0.90
CA ASN A 38 2.10 17.23 -2.17
C ASN A 38 3.17 18.25 -2.61
N CYS A 39 3.89 17.99 -3.70
CA CYS A 39 5.10 18.73 -4.07
C CYS A 39 4.97 19.64 -5.31
N ALA A 40 3.79 19.79 -5.91
CA ALA A 40 3.57 20.66 -7.08
C ALA A 40 3.03 22.06 -6.73
N GLY A 41 2.95 22.40 -5.43
CA GLY A 41 2.51 23.71 -4.95
C GLY A 41 1.00 23.93 -5.01
N GLU A 42 0.57 25.19 -4.90
CA GLU A 42 -0.86 25.56 -4.74
C GLU A 42 -1.74 25.19 -5.96
N GLY A 43 -1.14 25.10 -7.15
CA GLY A 43 -1.83 24.75 -8.40
C GLY A 43 -1.97 23.24 -8.66
N GLN A 44 -1.60 22.39 -7.69
CA GLN A 44 -1.59 20.94 -7.84
C GLN A 44 -2.99 20.38 -8.15
N ILE A 45 -3.12 19.66 -9.27
CA ILE A 45 -4.41 19.15 -9.79
C ILE A 45 -5.04 18.11 -8.89
N VAL A 46 -4.24 17.17 -8.38
CA VAL A 46 -4.64 16.10 -7.47
C VAL A 46 -3.84 16.25 -6.17
N THR A 47 -4.51 16.32 -5.03
CA THR A 47 -3.86 16.38 -3.70
C THR A 47 -4.26 15.19 -2.86
N ILE A 48 -3.35 14.72 -2.00
CA ILE A 48 -3.61 13.67 -1.01
C ILE A 48 -3.42 14.31 0.37
N ASP A 49 -4.36 14.07 1.30
CA ASP A 49 -4.20 14.51 2.68
C ASP A 49 -2.93 13.87 3.27
N PRO A 50 -1.94 14.65 3.74
CA PRO A 50 -0.72 14.13 4.35
C PRO A 50 -0.96 13.23 5.57
N LYS A 51 -2.16 13.28 6.17
CA LYS A 51 -2.57 12.43 7.29
C LYS A 51 -3.16 11.09 6.85
N SER A 52 -3.15 10.79 5.56
CA SER A 52 -3.65 9.52 5.04
C SER A 52 -2.82 8.36 5.60
N THR A 53 -3.48 7.27 6.00
CA THR A 53 -2.83 6.10 6.60
C THR A 53 -3.10 4.85 5.80
N VAL A 54 -2.15 3.92 5.87
CA VAL A 54 -2.27 2.55 5.37
C VAL A 54 -1.82 1.63 6.48
N THR A 55 -2.62 0.61 6.80
CA THR A 55 -2.32 -0.36 7.86
C THR A 55 -2.47 -1.77 7.33
N LEU A 56 -1.41 -2.56 7.46
CA LEU A 56 -1.42 -3.99 7.17
C LEU A 56 -1.94 -4.75 8.40
N MET A 57 -3.07 -5.43 8.23
CA MET A 57 -3.73 -6.25 9.23
C MET A 57 -3.14 -7.67 9.28
N GLU A 58 -3.47 -8.39 10.35
CA GLU A 58 -2.92 -9.72 10.61
C GLU A 58 -3.30 -10.77 9.56
N ASP A 59 -4.47 -10.65 8.96
CA ASP A 59 -5.03 -11.55 7.95
C ASP A 59 -4.62 -11.18 6.51
N CYS A 60 -3.48 -10.48 6.35
CA CYS A 60 -3.03 -9.95 5.06
C CYS A 60 -4.02 -8.98 4.40
N LYS A 61 -4.91 -8.36 5.17
CA LYS A 61 -5.73 -7.26 4.65
C LYS A 61 -5.09 -5.91 4.88
N VAL A 62 -5.38 -4.95 4.02
CA VAL A 62 -5.00 -3.55 4.18
C VAL A 62 -6.23 -2.73 4.48
N LYS A 63 -6.13 -1.88 5.50
CA LYS A 63 -7.02 -0.75 5.71
C LYS A 63 -6.34 0.51 5.23
N SER A 64 -7.06 1.35 4.51
CA SER A 64 -6.62 2.70 4.21
C SER A 64 -7.60 3.70 4.76
N LYS A 65 -7.09 4.81 5.27
CA LYS A 65 -7.87 6.01 5.53
C LYS A 65 -7.20 7.14 4.77
N ALA A 66 -7.73 7.47 3.62
CA ALA A 66 -7.17 8.49 2.75
C ALA A 66 -8.23 9.51 2.36
N THR A 67 -7.81 10.73 2.13
CA THR A 67 -8.62 11.74 1.44
C THR A 67 -7.80 12.28 0.28
N ALA A 68 -8.29 12.05 -0.94
CA ALA A 68 -7.72 12.61 -2.14
C ALA A 68 -8.71 13.60 -2.77
N ARG A 69 -8.21 14.68 -3.36
CA ARG A 69 -9.02 15.70 -4.05
C ARG A 69 -8.47 15.94 -5.43
N THR A 70 -9.35 16.17 -6.39
CA THR A 70 -8.98 16.55 -7.75
C THR A 70 -9.84 17.71 -8.25
N VAL A 71 -9.25 18.63 -8.99
CA VAL A 71 -10.00 19.65 -9.76
C VAL A 71 -10.52 19.12 -11.10
N GLY A 72 -10.27 17.83 -11.37
CA GLY A 72 -10.66 17.12 -12.58
C GLY A 72 -9.71 17.34 -13.74
N PHE A 73 -9.49 16.29 -14.54
CA PHE A 73 -8.56 16.25 -15.67
C PHE A 73 -9.08 15.29 -16.75
N LYS A 74 -8.56 15.41 -17.97
CA LYS A 74 -8.92 14.54 -19.10
C LYS A 74 -7.84 13.54 -19.46
N THR A 75 -6.59 13.93 -19.31
CA THR A 75 -5.41 13.10 -19.58
C THR A 75 -4.48 13.16 -18.38
N ALA A 76 -3.73 12.09 -18.14
CA ALA A 76 -2.79 12.02 -17.03
C ALA A 76 -1.61 11.09 -17.38
N MET A 77 -0.41 11.66 -17.47
CA MET A 77 0.84 10.93 -17.69
C MET A 77 1.67 10.94 -16.43
N MET A 78 1.97 9.78 -15.87
CA MET A 78 2.69 9.61 -14.60
C MET A 78 4.13 9.18 -14.84
N ASP A 79 5.08 9.96 -14.33
CA ASP A 79 6.46 9.54 -14.11
C ASP A 79 6.59 9.08 -12.65
N VAL A 80 6.97 7.82 -12.43
CA VAL A 80 7.20 7.26 -11.09
C VAL A 80 8.65 6.82 -10.94
N THR A 81 9.26 7.16 -9.81
CA THR A 81 10.56 6.64 -9.38
C THR A 81 10.43 6.04 -8.00
N ILE A 82 10.89 4.80 -7.83
CA ILE A 82 10.94 4.13 -6.52
C ILE A 82 12.40 3.93 -6.15
N THR A 83 12.78 4.52 -5.03
CA THR A 83 14.09 4.34 -4.40
C THR A 83 13.92 3.50 -3.15
N LYS A 84 14.62 2.38 -3.06
CA LYS A 84 14.58 1.48 -1.90
C LYS A 84 15.95 1.44 -1.22
N ASN A 85 15.99 1.76 0.07
CA ASN A 85 17.23 1.84 0.86
C ASN A 85 18.32 2.69 0.17
N GLY A 86 17.90 3.78 -0.49
CA GLY A 86 18.80 4.67 -1.25
C GLY A 86 19.16 4.20 -2.67
N LEU A 87 18.73 3.01 -3.09
CA LEU A 87 18.98 2.48 -4.43
C LEU A 87 17.73 2.63 -5.32
N PRO A 88 17.83 3.22 -6.53
CA PRO A 88 16.72 3.25 -7.46
C PRO A 88 16.38 1.82 -7.92
N VAL A 89 15.14 1.38 -7.70
CA VAL A 89 14.66 0.04 -8.06
C VAL A 89 13.62 0.05 -9.18
N LEU A 90 12.93 1.17 -9.38
CA LEU A 90 11.97 1.35 -10.46
C LEU A 90 12.04 2.79 -10.98
N LYS A 91 11.94 2.94 -12.29
CA LYS A 91 11.66 4.22 -12.94
C LYS A 91 10.82 3.95 -14.18
N GLU A 92 9.64 4.51 -14.23
CA GLU A 92 8.67 4.21 -15.27
C GLU A 92 7.81 5.43 -15.61
N THR A 93 7.33 5.45 -16.86
CA THR A 93 6.35 6.43 -17.33
C THR A 93 5.09 5.67 -17.75
N VAL A 94 3.94 6.08 -17.24
CA VAL A 94 2.66 5.37 -17.35
C VAL A 94 1.57 6.35 -17.79
N ASP A 95 0.85 6.02 -18.87
CA ASP A 95 -0.38 6.73 -19.21
C ASP A 95 -1.52 6.22 -18.31
N ILE A 96 -1.90 7.01 -17.30
CA ILE A 96 -2.93 6.59 -16.33
C ILE A 96 -4.25 6.35 -17.05
N CYS A 97 -4.65 7.23 -17.98
CA CYS A 97 -5.96 7.14 -18.61
C CYS A 97 -6.07 5.93 -19.54
N ALA A 98 -5.02 5.64 -20.31
CA ALA A 98 -4.97 4.42 -21.11
C ALA A 98 -5.02 3.15 -20.22
N ASN A 99 -4.27 3.15 -19.11
CA ASN A 99 -4.27 2.01 -18.18
C ASN A 99 -5.60 1.82 -17.44
N LEU A 100 -6.34 2.88 -17.12
CA LEU A 100 -7.67 2.77 -16.52
C LEU A 100 -8.67 2.12 -17.50
N GLU A 101 -8.60 2.47 -18.78
CA GLU A 101 -9.42 1.85 -19.81
C GLU A 101 -9.13 0.35 -19.94
N GLU A 102 -7.85 -0.04 -19.93
CA GLU A 102 -7.43 -1.45 -19.92
C GLU A 102 -7.81 -2.17 -18.61
N ALA A 103 -7.67 -1.50 -17.47
CA ALA A 103 -7.96 -2.03 -16.14
C ALA A 103 -9.46 -2.20 -15.88
N SER A 104 -10.34 -1.56 -16.65
CA SER A 104 -11.80 -1.72 -16.51
C SER A 104 -12.25 -3.18 -16.63
N GLY A 105 -11.49 -4.02 -17.35
CA GLY A 105 -11.69 -5.47 -17.43
C GLY A 105 -10.98 -6.29 -16.35
N ASN A 106 -10.09 -5.69 -15.57
CA ASN A 106 -9.28 -6.35 -14.54
C ASN A 106 -9.71 -5.92 -13.13
N LYS A 107 -10.50 -6.78 -12.49
CA LYS A 107 -10.98 -6.59 -11.12
C LYS A 107 -9.86 -6.31 -10.10
N GLU A 108 -8.67 -6.89 -10.29
CA GLU A 108 -7.54 -6.70 -9.36
C GLU A 108 -6.93 -5.31 -9.46
N ALA A 109 -6.76 -4.82 -10.70
CA ALA A 109 -6.31 -3.46 -10.94
C ALA A 109 -7.32 -2.47 -10.35
N ALA A 110 -8.63 -2.70 -10.57
CA ALA A 110 -9.70 -1.88 -10.01
C ALA A 110 -9.68 -1.85 -8.46
N GLU A 111 -9.37 -2.97 -7.79
CA GLU A 111 -9.25 -3.03 -6.33
C GLU A 111 -8.08 -2.18 -5.81
N ILE A 112 -6.91 -2.21 -6.48
CA ILE A 112 -5.75 -1.37 -6.12
C ILE A 112 -6.06 0.12 -6.40
N ILE A 113 -6.62 0.41 -7.57
CA ILE A 113 -7.05 1.76 -7.99
C ILE A 113 -7.98 2.35 -6.91
N THR A 114 -8.98 1.58 -6.48
CA THR A 114 -9.94 2.00 -5.45
C THR A 114 -9.28 2.18 -4.08
N MET A 115 -8.36 1.28 -3.69
CA MET A 115 -7.65 1.34 -2.40
C MET A 115 -6.92 2.66 -2.18
N PHE A 116 -6.33 3.20 -3.26
CA PHE A 116 -5.60 4.46 -3.25
C PHE A 116 -6.45 5.66 -3.66
N GLY A 117 -7.76 5.47 -3.89
CA GLY A 117 -8.68 6.53 -4.30
C GLY A 117 -8.37 7.09 -5.69
N VAL A 118 -7.81 6.28 -6.58
CA VAL A 118 -7.63 6.62 -7.99
C VAL A 118 -8.97 6.45 -8.71
N PRO A 119 -9.40 7.39 -9.57
CA PRO A 119 -10.60 7.24 -10.38
C PRO A 119 -10.56 6.00 -11.30
N ASP A 120 -11.72 5.47 -11.66
CA ASP A 120 -11.85 4.25 -12.48
C ASP A 120 -11.91 4.51 -14.00
N HIS A 121 -12.08 5.77 -14.42
CA HIS A 121 -12.06 6.17 -15.83
C HIS A 121 -11.61 7.62 -16.00
N CYS A 122 -11.18 7.96 -17.22
CA CYS A 122 -11.03 9.34 -17.69
C CYS A 122 -12.19 9.69 -18.65
N PRO A 123 -12.63 10.97 -18.73
CA PRO A 123 -12.16 12.11 -17.94
C PRO A 123 -12.64 12.06 -16.49
N VAL A 124 -11.82 12.60 -15.59
CA VAL A 124 -12.10 12.67 -14.16
C VAL A 124 -12.77 14.00 -13.84
N ALA A 125 -13.96 13.95 -13.24
CA ALA A 125 -14.63 15.14 -12.72
C ALA A 125 -13.97 15.63 -11.42
N ALA A 126 -14.11 16.93 -11.12
CA ALA A 126 -13.69 17.46 -9.84
C ALA A 126 -14.42 16.73 -8.70
N SER A 127 -13.66 16.18 -7.76
CA SER A 127 -14.21 15.32 -6.72
C SER A 127 -13.28 15.22 -5.52
N GLU A 128 -13.83 14.71 -4.43
CA GLU A 128 -13.09 14.32 -3.24
C GLU A 128 -13.41 12.86 -2.96
N ILE A 129 -12.37 12.03 -2.95
CA ILE A 129 -12.46 10.60 -2.68
C ILE A 129 -11.98 10.39 -1.25
N ARG A 130 -12.81 9.71 -0.46
CA ARG A 130 -12.50 9.32 0.91
C ARG A 130 -12.54 7.82 1.02
N THR A 131 -11.47 7.24 1.55
CA THR A 131 -11.51 5.89 2.10
C THR A 131 -11.58 5.98 3.61
N ASP A 132 -12.38 5.11 4.20
CA ASP A 132 -12.41 4.92 5.64
C ASP A 132 -11.97 3.49 5.97
N GLU A 133 -11.58 3.28 7.23
CA GLU A 133 -11.09 1.99 7.72
C GLU A 133 -12.15 0.86 7.68
N SER A 134 -13.36 1.14 7.15
CA SER A 134 -14.39 0.12 6.95
C SER A 134 -14.10 -0.78 5.76
N GLN A 135 -13.36 -0.27 4.76
CA GLN A 135 -12.94 -1.05 3.60
C GLN A 135 -11.61 -1.74 3.86
N THR A 136 -11.58 -3.03 3.57
CA THR A 136 -10.36 -3.85 3.68
C THR A 136 -10.07 -4.52 2.35
N TYR A 137 -8.82 -4.45 1.91
CA TYR A 137 -8.36 -5.04 0.66
C TYR A 137 -7.41 -6.20 0.95
N SER A 138 -7.56 -7.34 0.28
CA SER A 138 -6.69 -8.49 0.52
C SER A 138 -5.37 -8.36 -0.24
N LEU A 139 -4.24 -8.48 0.46
CA LEU A 139 -2.90 -8.60 -0.13
C LEU A 139 -2.43 -10.06 -0.25
N GLU A 140 -3.28 -11.07 -0.01
CA GLU A 140 -2.85 -12.48 -0.07
C GLU A 140 -2.17 -12.84 -1.41
N LYS A 141 -2.63 -12.27 -2.53
CA LYS A 141 -1.99 -12.46 -3.85
C LYS A 141 -0.62 -11.79 -3.98
N TYR A 142 -0.42 -10.67 -3.29
CA TYR A 142 0.82 -9.90 -3.29
C TYR A 142 1.79 -10.30 -2.17
N LYS A 143 1.41 -11.29 -1.35
CA LYS A 143 2.17 -11.76 -0.18
C LYS A 143 3.62 -12.11 -0.48
N GLN A 144 3.88 -12.71 -1.64
CA GLN A 144 5.22 -13.03 -2.13
C GLN A 144 6.06 -11.78 -2.43
N HIS A 145 5.42 -10.67 -2.82
CA HIS A 145 6.07 -9.38 -3.03
C HIS A 145 6.40 -8.65 -1.73
N LEU A 146 5.78 -9.00 -0.59
CA LEU A 146 6.08 -8.36 0.71
C LEU A 146 7.55 -8.57 1.14
N LEU A 147 8.11 -9.75 0.85
CA LEU A 147 9.53 -10.02 1.08
C LEU A 147 10.41 -9.07 0.24
N VAL A 148 10.03 -8.88 -1.03
CA VAL A 148 10.72 -7.97 -1.95
C VAL A 148 10.48 -6.51 -1.55
N ALA A 149 9.37 -6.18 -0.89
CA ALA A 149 9.06 -4.84 -0.42
C ALA A 149 9.81 -4.44 0.86
N GLN A 150 10.34 -5.41 1.62
CA GLN A 150 10.98 -5.16 2.92
C GLN A 150 12.09 -4.10 2.87
N GLY A 151 12.01 -3.11 3.75
CA GLY A 151 12.92 -1.97 3.84
C GLY A 151 12.18 -0.65 3.61
N ARG A 152 12.94 0.45 3.59
CA ARG A 152 12.40 1.79 3.40
C ARG A 152 12.41 2.15 1.91
N SER A 153 11.27 2.64 1.43
CA SER A 153 11.05 3.04 0.05
C SER A 153 10.58 4.50 -0.01
N ILE A 154 11.20 5.27 -0.88
CA ILE A 154 10.76 6.60 -1.29
C ILE A 154 10.16 6.47 -2.69
N ILE A 155 8.91 6.88 -2.85
CA ILE A 155 8.19 6.88 -4.11
C ILE A 155 7.98 8.34 -4.50
N ASP A 156 8.68 8.77 -5.55
CA ASP A 156 8.51 10.07 -6.17
C ASP A 156 7.59 9.91 -7.38
N VAL A 157 6.49 10.67 -7.42
CA VAL A 157 5.47 10.62 -8.47
C VAL A 157 5.26 12.01 -9.03
N LEU A 158 5.41 12.17 -10.34
CA LEU A 158 5.01 13.37 -11.07
C LEU A 158 3.93 12.98 -12.07
N VAL A 159 2.78 13.64 -12.02
CA VAL A 159 1.67 13.43 -12.96
C VAL A 159 1.43 14.71 -13.74
N LYS A 160 1.54 14.62 -15.06
CA LYS A 160 1.23 15.71 -15.99
C LYS A 160 -0.19 15.51 -16.52
N HIS A 161 -1.05 16.48 -16.20
CA HIS A 161 -2.44 16.53 -16.64
C HIS A 161 -2.62 17.56 -17.76
N ASP A 162 -3.77 17.54 -18.43
CA ASP A 162 -4.17 18.58 -19.39
C ASP A 162 -4.31 19.98 -18.76
N LYS A 163 -4.53 20.05 -17.44
CA LYS A 163 -4.75 21.31 -16.71
C LYS A 163 -3.58 21.78 -15.83
N GLY A 164 -2.51 21.01 -15.73
CA GLY A 164 -1.41 21.29 -14.81
C GLY A 164 -0.73 20.03 -14.32
N GLU A 165 -0.03 20.11 -13.19
CA GLU A 165 0.76 19.00 -12.66
C GLU A 165 0.28 18.55 -11.28
N SER A 166 0.63 17.34 -10.89
CA SER A 166 0.56 16.87 -9.51
C SER A 166 1.86 16.18 -9.17
N CYS A 167 2.33 16.37 -7.94
CA CYS A 167 3.55 15.76 -7.47
C CYS A 167 3.30 15.16 -6.10
N PHE A 168 3.78 13.94 -5.90
CA PHE A 168 3.72 13.25 -4.63
C PHE A 168 5.08 12.70 -4.27
N LYS A 169 5.43 12.85 -2.99
CA LYS A 169 6.54 12.10 -2.39
C LYS A 169 6.00 11.29 -1.24
N ILE A 170 6.16 9.97 -1.33
CA ILE A 170 5.66 9.02 -0.33
C ILE A 170 6.86 8.30 0.27
N ASP A 171 7.00 8.39 1.59
CA ASP A 171 7.99 7.66 2.36
C ASP A 171 7.28 6.53 3.09
N MET A 172 7.60 5.30 2.72
CA MET A 172 7.00 4.10 3.30
C MET A 172 8.05 3.07 3.69
N GLU A 173 7.75 2.24 4.67
CA GLU A 173 8.62 1.18 5.12
C GLU A 173 7.82 -0.11 5.32
N VAL A 174 8.37 -1.21 4.81
CA VAL A 174 7.85 -2.55 5.09
C VAL A 174 8.83 -3.24 6.03
N THR A 175 8.41 -3.56 7.24
CA THR A 175 9.23 -4.27 8.22
C THR A 175 8.76 -5.72 8.36
N SER A 176 9.64 -6.58 8.85
CA SER A 176 9.30 -7.96 9.24
C SER A 176 10.06 -8.30 10.52
N PRO A 177 9.39 -8.39 11.69
CA PRO A 177 10.04 -8.64 12.97
C PRO A 177 10.58 -10.07 13.09
N ASN A 178 10.18 -11.01 12.23
CA ASN A 178 10.55 -12.42 12.36
C ASN A 178 11.52 -12.95 11.29
N LEU A 179 12.10 -12.12 10.41
CA LEU A 179 13.18 -12.56 9.51
C LEU A 179 14.58 -12.53 10.16
N ILE A 180 14.68 -11.98 11.38
CA ILE A 180 15.88 -12.07 12.22
C ILE A 180 15.48 -12.77 13.53
N GLY A 181 15.18 -14.06 13.44
CA GLY A 181 14.89 -14.96 14.55
C GLY A 181 14.92 -16.41 14.11
#